data_AF-A0A817P3L7-F1
#
_entry.id   AF-A0A817P3L7-F1
#
_cell.length_a   1.000
_cell.length_b   1.000
_cell.length_c   1.000
_cell.angle_alpha   90.00
_cell.angle_beta   90.00
_cell.angle_gamma   90.00
#
_symmetry.space_group_name_H-M   'P 1'
#
loop_
_entity.id
_entity.type
_entity.pdbx_description
1 polymer ?
#
loop_
_entity_poly.entity_id
_entity_poly.type
_entity_poly.pdbx_seq_one_letter_code
_entity_poly.pdbx_strand_id
1 'polypeptide(L)'
;MAKTNAERQKLYRENLLKNKSKYDQMRKISRIRDNKRRQNLNSDLLQQSRNRQKQASKKYLDRKKLECINNKQSSSYKSRQSFGKAVKRVLQSLPKDINKCVSVVNHIAQEFNIIPKTTSHHQREQRSLSIELKQLVMNFYSRDDISYQLPGKHDFITIKDNHGTSKIIQKRILLFTLREAHQLFLNEHDYTDAYLSLGSFSDLRPSNVLLQSHMTHRNCLCVYREHRSTFLTKASKAKNLIKKISVIALRDYHRVTLMKPIPLQNKKSV
;
A
#
# COMPACT_ATOMS: atom_id res chain seq x y z
N MET A 1 32.52 -40.04 -36.08
CA MET A 1 31.33 -40.57 -36.79
C MET A 1 30.87 -39.57 -37.84
N ALA A 2 30.50 -40.03 -39.04
CA ALA A 2 29.98 -39.16 -40.08
C ALA A 2 28.61 -38.59 -39.66
N LYS A 3 28.44 -37.27 -39.73
CA LYS A 3 27.18 -36.62 -39.39
C LYS A 3 26.07 -37.06 -40.34
N THR A 4 24.89 -37.33 -39.79
CA THR A 4 23.72 -37.67 -40.61
C THR A 4 23.33 -36.48 -41.49
N ASN A 5 22.60 -36.73 -42.58
CA ASN A 5 22.20 -35.66 -43.50
C ASN A 5 21.26 -34.64 -42.79
N ALA A 6 20.45 -35.13 -41.84
CA ALA A 6 19.60 -34.30 -41.00
C ALA A 6 20.42 -33.38 -40.07
N GLU A 7 21.48 -33.90 -39.45
CA GLU A 7 22.40 -33.10 -38.62
C GLU A 7 23.16 -32.06 -39.43
N ARG A 8 23.62 -32.42 -40.64
CA ARG A 8 24.29 -31.47 -41.56
C ARG A 8 23.36 -30.33 -41.96
N GLN A 9 22.10 -30.64 -42.29
CA GLN A 9 21.05 -29.64 -42.56
C GLN A 9 20.77 -28.75 -41.33
N LYS A 10 20.74 -29.32 -40.13
CA LYS A 10 20.52 -28.58 -38.88
C LYS A 10 21.66 -27.58 -38.63
N LEU A 11 22.91 -28.03 -38.70
CA LEU A 11 24.11 -27.18 -38.59
C LEU A 11 24.16 -26.07 -39.64
N TYR A 12 23.79 -26.38 -40.88
CA TYR A 12 23.70 -25.36 -41.93
C TYR A 12 22.66 -24.28 -41.57
N ARG A 13 21.47 -24.67 -41.09
CA ARG A 13 20.42 -23.71 -40.67
C ARG A 13 20.86 -22.87 -39.47
N GLU A 14 21.52 -23.47 -38.50
CA GLU A 14 22.08 -22.78 -37.33
C GLU A 14 23.16 -21.77 -37.73
N ASN A 15 24.06 -22.14 -38.65
CA ASN A 15 25.08 -21.23 -39.19
C ASN A 15 24.48 -20.11 -40.05
N LEU A 16 23.37 -20.38 -40.75
CA LEU A 16 22.64 -19.36 -41.52
C LEU A 16 21.99 -18.32 -40.60
N LEU A 17 21.46 -18.75 -39.44
CA LEU A 17 20.82 -17.89 -38.44
C LEU A 17 21.80 -16.91 -37.77
N LYS A 18 23.09 -17.25 -37.70
CA LYS A 18 24.15 -16.35 -37.17
C LYS A 18 24.33 -15.09 -38.01
N ASN A 19 24.05 -15.15 -39.31
CA ASN A 19 24.21 -14.03 -40.25
C ASN A 19 22.86 -13.57 -40.83
N LYS A 20 22.22 -12.62 -40.16
CA LYS A 20 20.86 -12.13 -40.48
C LYS A 20 20.69 -11.69 -41.94
N SER A 21 21.66 -10.95 -42.50
CA SER A 21 21.63 -10.50 -43.90
C SER A 21 21.60 -11.67 -44.90
N LYS A 22 22.46 -12.69 -44.68
CA LYS A 22 22.53 -13.89 -45.53
C LYS A 22 21.26 -14.74 -45.42
N TYR A 23 20.67 -14.83 -44.23
CA TYR A 23 19.39 -15.49 -44.00
C TYR A 23 18.25 -14.83 -44.79
N ASP A 24 18.15 -13.50 -44.74
CA ASP A 24 17.10 -12.76 -45.43
C ASP A 24 17.23 -12.84 -46.96
N GLN A 25 18.46 -12.79 -47.49
CA GLN A 25 18.72 -13.00 -48.92
C GLN A 25 18.28 -14.41 -49.37
N MET A 26 18.66 -15.45 -48.63
CA MET A 26 18.24 -16.83 -48.91
C MET A 26 16.72 -17.00 -48.85
N ARG A 27 16.06 -16.35 -47.89
CA ARG A 27 14.60 -16.36 -47.76
C ARG A 27 13.92 -15.68 -48.96
N LYS A 28 14.45 -14.55 -49.45
CA LYS A 28 13.98 -13.88 -50.67
C LYS A 28 14.13 -14.78 -51.90
N ILE A 29 15.29 -15.40 -52.09
CA ILE A 29 15.56 -16.32 -53.21
C ILE A 29 14.63 -17.53 -53.16
N SER A 30 14.36 -18.10 -51.98
CA SER A 30 13.39 -19.19 -51.84
C SER A 30 11.98 -18.76 -52.27
N ARG A 31 11.51 -17.58 -51.83
CA ARG A 31 10.19 -17.06 -52.21
C ARG A 31 10.07 -16.88 -53.73
N ILE A 32 11.12 -16.36 -54.38
CA ILE A 32 11.14 -16.19 -55.84
C ILE A 32 11.04 -17.55 -56.54
N ARG A 33 11.82 -18.55 -56.11
CA ARG A 33 11.75 -19.91 -56.66
C ARG A 33 10.38 -20.54 -56.47
N ASP A 34 9.77 -20.37 -55.30
CA ASP A 34 8.43 -20.90 -55.01
C ASP A 34 7.33 -20.19 -55.81
N ASN A 35 7.47 -18.88 -56.04
CA ASN A 35 6.56 -18.13 -56.91
C ASN A 35 6.67 -18.59 -58.37
N LYS A 36 7.89 -18.73 -58.89
CA LYS A 36 8.12 -19.22 -60.26
C LYS A 36 7.59 -20.64 -60.44
N ARG A 37 7.78 -21.52 -59.44
CA ARG A 37 7.18 -22.87 -59.44
C ARG A 37 5.65 -22.82 -59.47
N ARG A 38 5.03 -21.88 -58.75
CA ARG A 38 3.56 -21.72 -58.71
C ARG A 38 2.99 -21.14 -60.01
N GLN A 39 3.73 -20.27 -60.70
CA GLN A 39 3.32 -19.72 -62.00
C GLN A 39 3.30 -20.79 -63.10
N ASN A 40 4.16 -21.81 -62.99
CA ASN A 40 4.26 -22.89 -63.98
C ASN A 40 3.33 -24.09 -63.69
N LEU A 41 2.43 -24.01 -62.70
CA LEU A 41 1.51 -25.08 -62.34
C LEU A 41 0.12 -24.85 -62.95
N ASN A 42 -0.48 -25.91 -63.49
CA ASN A 42 -1.90 -25.92 -63.86
C ASN A 42 -2.80 -25.63 -62.65
N SER A 43 -4.00 -25.10 -62.92
CA SER A 43 -5.00 -24.69 -61.91
C SER A 43 -5.27 -25.80 -60.87
N ASP A 44 -5.43 -27.03 -61.34
CA ASP A 44 -5.80 -28.17 -60.50
C ASP A 44 -4.66 -28.60 -59.58
N LEU A 45 -3.42 -28.61 -60.10
CA LEU A 45 -2.22 -28.91 -59.30
C LEU A 45 -1.94 -27.80 -58.28
N LEU A 46 -2.23 -26.54 -58.63
CA LEU A 46 -2.13 -25.41 -57.70
C LEU A 46 -3.17 -25.55 -56.57
N GLN A 47 -4.40 -25.95 -56.89
CA GLN A 47 -5.46 -26.19 -55.91
C GLN A 47 -5.14 -27.37 -55.00
N GLN A 48 -4.62 -28.48 -55.53
CA GLN A 48 -4.13 -29.61 -54.73
C GLN A 48 -2.99 -29.20 -53.79
N SER A 49 -2.04 -28.38 -54.25
CA SER A 49 -0.95 -27.85 -53.43
C SER A 49 -1.47 -26.97 -52.27
N ARG A 50 -2.42 -26.08 -52.55
CA ARG A 50 -3.09 -25.25 -51.53
C ARG A 50 -3.83 -26.11 -50.50
N ASN A 51 -4.56 -27.13 -50.96
CA ASN A 51 -5.27 -28.06 -50.08
C ASN A 51 -4.30 -28.85 -49.19
N ARG A 52 -3.18 -29.31 -49.73
CA ARG A 52 -2.12 -29.99 -48.96
C ARG A 52 -1.52 -29.09 -47.90
N GLN A 53 -1.25 -27.82 -48.23
CA GLN A 53 -0.74 -26.83 -47.28
C GLN A 53 -1.76 -26.52 -46.18
N LYS A 54 -3.05 -26.39 -46.53
CA LYS A 54 -4.15 -26.21 -45.57
C LYS A 54 -4.28 -27.40 -44.63
N GLN A 55 -4.22 -28.63 -45.15
CA GLN A 55 -4.23 -29.86 -44.35
C GLN A 55 -3.01 -29.98 -43.44
N ALA A 56 -1.81 -29.67 -43.93
CA ALA A 56 -0.58 -29.69 -43.13
C ALA A 56 -0.63 -28.67 -41.98
N SER A 57 -1.11 -27.45 -42.26
CA SER A 57 -1.33 -26.42 -41.24
C SER A 57 -2.34 -26.88 -40.18
N LYS A 58 -3.46 -27.49 -40.60
CA LYS A 58 -4.47 -28.05 -39.69
C LYS A 58 -3.86 -29.14 -38.79
N LYS A 59 -3.14 -30.11 -39.37
CA LYS A 59 -2.44 -31.18 -38.63
C LYS A 59 -1.42 -30.62 -37.61
N TYR A 60 -0.65 -29.59 -37.99
CA TYR A 60 0.29 -28.93 -37.08
C TYR A 60 -0.43 -28.27 -35.90
N LEU A 61 -1.50 -27.52 -36.15
CA LEU A 61 -2.29 -26.88 -35.10
C LEU A 61 -2.93 -27.90 -34.16
N ASP A 62 -3.44 -29.01 -34.69
CA ASP A 62 -4.05 -30.08 -33.89
C ASP A 62 -3.01 -30.82 -33.04
N ARG A 63 -1.80 -31.08 -33.57
CA ARG A 63 -0.67 -31.59 -32.75
C ARG A 63 -0.30 -30.62 -31.63
N LYS A 64 -0.21 -29.33 -31.91
CA LYS A 64 0.11 -28.31 -30.91
C LYS A 64 -0.96 -28.21 -29.82
N LYS A 65 -2.25 -28.36 -30.17
CA LYS A 65 -3.34 -28.45 -29.19
C LYS A 65 -3.19 -29.66 -28.28
N LEU A 66 -2.85 -30.83 -28.83
CA LEU A 66 -2.61 -32.06 -28.06
C LEU A 66 -1.39 -31.92 -27.12
N GLU A 67 -0.30 -31.32 -27.59
CA GLU A 67 0.88 -31.03 -26.75
C GLU A 67 0.52 -30.10 -25.58
N CYS A 68 -0.30 -29.06 -25.82
CA CYS A 68 -0.77 -28.18 -24.74
C CYS A 68 -1.71 -28.89 -23.74
N ILE A 69 -2.39 -29.97 -24.15
CA ILE A 69 -3.22 -30.79 -23.26
C ILE A 69 -2.33 -31.72 -22.42
N ASN A 70 -1.34 -32.35 -23.04
CA ASN A 70 -0.47 -33.35 -22.40
C ASN A 70 0.57 -32.74 -21.45
N ASN A 71 1.00 -31.48 -21.69
CA ASN A 71 2.03 -30.81 -20.88
C ASN A 71 1.46 -30.15 -19.59
N LYS A 72 0.28 -30.59 -19.13
CA LYS A 72 -0.35 -30.03 -17.93
C LYS A 72 0.15 -30.71 -16.67
N GLN A 73 1.09 -30.04 -16.00
CA GLN A 73 1.15 -30.11 -14.54
C GLN A 73 -0.21 -29.63 -13.99
N SER A 74 -0.97 -30.59 -13.47
CA SER A 74 -2.10 -30.45 -12.52
C SER A 74 -2.96 -29.17 -12.64
N SER A 75 -3.79 -29.06 -13.68
CA SER A 75 -4.91 -28.11 -13.65
C SER A 75 -6.22 -28.90 -13.74
N SER A 76 -7.10 -28.75 -12.75
CA SER A 76 -8.44 -29.38 -12.72
C SER A 76 -9.29 -29.10 -13.99
N TYR A 77 -8.99 -28.02 -14.72
CA TYR A 77 -9.69 -27.65 -15.96
C TYR A 77 -9.11 -28.34 -17.21
N LYS A 78 -9.98 -28.71 -18.16
CA LYS A 78 -9.62 -29.34 -19.45
C LYS A 78 -8.76 -28.47 -20.36
N SER A 79 -8.96 -27.15 -20.39
CA SER A 79 -8.14 -26.21 -21.17
C SER A 79 -7.88 -24.88 -20.44
N ARG A 80 -6.85 -24.13 -20.87
CA ARG A 80 -6.59 -22.79 -20.32
C ARG A 80 -7.73 -21.82 -20.65
N GLN A 81 -8.36 -22.01 -21.81
CA GLN A 81 -9.52 -21.22 -22.22
C GLN A 81 -10.73 -21.47 -21.31
N SER A 82 -10.97 -22.72 -20.90
CA SER A 82 -12.08 -23.02 -19.96
C SER A 82 -11.84 -22.40 -18.59
N PHE A 83 -10.60 -22.43 -18.08
CA PHE A 83 -10.24 -21.76 -16.82
C PHE A 83 -10.45 -20.24 -16.91
N GLY A 84 -9.95 -19.59 -17.96
CA GLY A 84 -10.12 -18.15 -18.14
C GLY A 84 -11.59 -17.71 -18.24
N LYS A 85 -12.44 -18.54 -18.87
CA LYS A 85 -13.90 -18.30 -18.88
C LYS A 85 -14.52 -18.42 -17.49
N ALA A 86 -14.11 -19.40 -16.69
CA ALA A 86 -14.59 -19.56 -15.33
C ALA A 86 -14.19 -18.35 -14.46
N VAL A 87 -12.92 -17.94 -14.49
CA VAL A 87 -12.42 -16.76 -13.77
C VAL A 87 -13.18 -15.50 -14.18
N LYS A 88 -13.43 -15.29 -15.48
CA LYS A 88 -14.16 -14.12 -15.96
C LYS A 88 -15.59 -14.03 -15.40
N ARG A 89 -16.29 -15.16 -15.28
CA ARG A 89 -17.63 -15.20 -14.68
C ARG A 89 -17.58 -14.80 -13.21
N VAL A 90 -16.62 -15.34 -12.44
CA VAL A 90 -16.45 -14.99 -11.03
C VAL A 90 -16.16 -13.50 -10.86
N LEU A 91 -15.25 -12.94 -11.65
CA LEU A 91 -14.91 -11.51 -11.59
C LEU A 91 -16.10 -10.60 -11.93
N GLN A 92 -17.00 -11.03 -12.82
CA GLN A 92 -18.22 -10.28 -13.14
C GLN A 92 -19.24 -10.28 -11.99
N SER A 93 -19.25 -11.33 -11.17
CA SER A 93 -20.15 -11.47 -10.02
C SER A 93 -19.60 -10.82 -8.74
N LEU A 94 -18.31 -10.48 -8.69
CA LEU A 94 -17.69 -9.86 -7.52
C LEU A 94 -17.97 -8.34 -7.45
N PRO A 95 -17.95 -7.75 -6.24
CA PRO A 95 -18.05 -6.30 -6.07
C PRO A 95 -16.94 -5.54 -6.82
N LYS A 96 -17.28 -4.37 -7.39
CA LYS A 96 -16.31 -3.49 -8.07
C LYS A 96 -15.29 -2.85 -7.11
N ASP A 97 -15.68 -2.62 -5.87
CA ASP A 97 -14.81 -2.04 -4.84
C ASP A 97 -13.74 -3.05 -4.40
N ILE A 98 -12.48 -2.65 -4.45
CA ILE A 98 -11.32 -3.50 -4.15
C ILE A 98 -11.43 -4.09 -2.73
N ASN A 99 -11.73 -3.26 -1.73
CA ASN A 99 -11.79 -3.70 -0.32
C ASN A 99 -12.90 -4.73 -0.09
N LYS A 100 -14.07 -4.54 -0.72
CA LYS A 100 -15.20 -5.48 -0.61
C LYS A 100 -14.88 -6.79 -1.34
N CYS A 101 -14.24 -6.71 -2.51
CA CYS A 101 -13.77 -7.87 -3.25
C CYS A 101 -12.80 -8.72 -2.42
N VAL A 102 -11.78 -8.09 -1.81
CA VAL A 102 -10.82 -8.77 -0.94
C VAL A 102 -11.51 -9.45 0.24
N SER A 103 -12.45 -8.77 0.91
CA SER A 103 -13.19 -9.34 2.04
C SER A 103 -14.00 -10.57 1.63
N VAL A 104 -14.71 -10.50 0.50
CA VAL A 104 -15.54 -11.62 -0.02
C VAL A 104 -14.65 -12.80 -0.43
N VAL A 105 -13.54 -12.55 -1.14
CA VAL A 105 -12.61 -13.60 -1.56
C VAL A 105 -11.96 -14.27 -0.35
N ASN A 106 -11.56 -13.51 0.67
CA ASN A 106 -11.01 -14.06 1.91
C ASN A 106 -12.04 -14.96 2.62
N HIS A 107 -13.30 -14.52 2.67
CA HIS A 107 -14.35 -15.32 3.29
C HIS A 107 -14.63 -16.62 2.53
N ILE A 108 -14.68 -16.56 1.19
CA ILE A 108 -14.79 -17.74 0.34
C ILE A 108 -13.60 -18.69 0.55
N ALA A 109 -12.38 -18.15 0.60
CA ALA A 109 -11.17 -18.95 0.82
C ALA A 109 -11.15 -19.62 2.21
N GLN A 110 -11.73 -18.99 3.22
CA GLN A 110 -11.93 -19.57 4.55
C GLN A 110 -12.96 -20.69 4.56
N GLU A 111 -14.07 -20.56 3.81
CA GLU A 111 -15.08 -21.62 3.68
C GLU A 111 -14.52 -22.87 2.99
N PHE A 112 -13.61 -22.69 2.02
CA PHE A 112 -12.90 -23.79 1.36
C PHE A 112 -11.68 -24.30 2.14
N ASN A 113 -11.43 -23.84 3.36
CA ASN A 113 -10.26 -24.19 4.18
C ASN A 113 -8.91 -24.00 3.47
N ILE A 114 -8.83 -23.09 2.50
CA ILE A 114 -7.57 -22.72 1.81
C ILE A 114 -6.74 -21.82 2.73
N ILE A 115 -7.44 -20.93 3.44
CA ILE A 115 -6.87 -20.04 4.44
C ILE A 115 -7.53 -20.44 5.76
N PRO A 116 -6.77 -20.64 6.84
CA PRO A 116 -7.37 -20.88 8.15
C PRO A 116 -8.29 -19.70 8.49
N LYS A 117 -9.49 -19.99 9.00
CA LYS A 117 -10.32 -18.95 9.63
C LYS A 117 -9.44 -18.28 10.67
N THR A 118 -9.19 -16.99 10.52
CA THR A 118 -8.47 -16.22 11.52
C THR A 118 -9.36 -16.19 12.75
N THR A 119 -9.23 -17.19 13.62
CA THR A 119 -9.63 -17.11 15.00
C THR A 119 -8.72 -16.05 15.61
N SER A 120 -9.07 -14.78 15.42
CA SER A 120 -8.52 -13.66 16.19
C SER A 120 -8.91 -13.74 17.68
N HIS A 121 -9.31 -14.93 18.14
CA HIS A 121 -9.25 -15.40 19.51
C HIS A 121 -7.85 -15.95 19.88
N HIS A 122 -6.77 -15.46 19.28
CA HIS A 122 -5.74 -14.93 20.16
C HIS A 122 -6.32 -13.69 20.85
N GLN A 123 -7.27 -13.94 21.77
CA GLN A 123 -7.30 -13.20 23.00
C GLN A 123 -5.88 -13.36 23.52
N ARG A 124 -5.00 -12.40 23.18
CA ARG A 124 -3.97 -12.05 24.14
C ARG A 124 -4.80 -11.87 25.39
N GLU A 125 -4.68 -12.82 26.31
CA GLU A 125 -4.96 -12.55 27.70
C GLU A 125 -4.10 -11.32 27.97
N GLN A 126 -4.71 -10.16 27.76
CA GLN A 126 -4.21 -8.90 28.26
C GLN A 126 -4.12 -9.21 29.73
N ARG A 127 -2.91 -9.55 30.21
CA ARG A 127 -2.67 -9.81 31.63
C ARG A 127 -3.27 -8.60 32.32
N SER A 128 -4.46 -8.81 32.89
CA SER A 128 -5.25 -7.70 33.35
C SER A 128 -4.46 -7.14 34.52
N LEU A 129 -4.11 -5.85 34.44
CA LEU A 129 -3.41 -5.22 35.54
C LEU A 129 -4.24 -5.42 36.80
N SER A 130 -3.56 -5.75 37.91
CA SER A 130 -4.19 -5.94 39.21
C SER A 130 -5.08 -4.73 39.53
N ILE A 131 -6.25 -4.99 40.12
CA ILE A 131 -7.20 -3.93 40.51
C ILE A 131 -6.52 -2.96 41.48
N GLU A 132 -5.71 -3.48 42.39
CA GLU A 132 -4.92 -2.71 43.35
C GLU A 132 -3.96 -1.74 42.65
N LEU A 133 -3.22 -2.22 41.64
CA LEU A 133 -2.31 -1.39 40.88
C LEU A 133 -3.04 -0.26 40.15
N LYS A 134 -4.23 -0.54 39.59
CA LYS A 134 -5.04 0.48 38.93
C LYS A 134 -5.46 1.58 39.90
N GLN A 135 -5.91 1.20 41.10
CA GLN A 135 -6.28 2.15 42.15
C GLN A 135 -5.07 2.97 42.61
N LEU A 136 -3.93 2.32 42.77
CA LEU A 136 -2.67 2.96 43.17
C LEU A 136 -2.22 4.01 42.13
N VAL A 137 -2.30 3.68 40.83
CA VAL A 137 -2.05 4.65 39.74
C VAL A 137 -3.06 5.80 39.75
N MET A 138 -4.36 5.53 39.96
CA MET A 138 -5.38 6.58 40.05
C MET A 138 -5.15 7.52 41.24
N ASN A 139 -4.73 6.96 42.38
CA ASN A 139 -4.37 7.72 43.58
C ASN A 139 -3.13 8.58 43.35
N PHE A 140 -2.10 8.04 42.68
CA PHE A 140 -0.90 8.77 42.31
C PHE A 140 -1.23 10.02 41.49
N TYR A 141 -2.08 9.90 40.47
CA TYR A 141 -2.53 11.05 39.67
C TYR A 141 -3.30 12.09 40.49
N SER A 142 -3.96 11.68 41.58
CA SER A 142 -4.77 12.54 42.43
C SER A 142 -3.96 13.31 43.49
N ARG A 143 -2.66 13.02 43.65
CA ARG A 143 -1.75 13.74 44.55
C ARG A 143 -1.52 15.17 44.07
N ASP A 144 -1.47 16.10 45.02
CA ASP A 144 -1.24 17.52 44.75
C ASP A 144 0.19 17.81 44.24
N ASP A 145 1.16 16.95 44.58
CA ASP A 145 2.54 17.02 44.06
C ASP A 145 2.64 16.66 42.57
N ILE A 146 1.70 15.86 42.06
CA ILE A 146 1.72 15.30 40.70
C ILE A 146 0.81 16.10 39.76
N SER A 147 -0.38 16.45 40.24
CA SER A 147 -1.32 17.30 39.52
C SER A 147 -1.87 18.36 40.46
N TYR A 148 -2.17 19.55 39.96
CA TYR A 148 -2.77 20.60 40.77
C TYR A 148 -4.24 20.81 40.39
N GLN A 149 -5.07 21.17 41.36
CA GLN A 149 -6.50 21.42 41.14
C GLN A 149 -6.72 22.82 40.54
N LEU A 150 -7.56 22.91 39.51
CA LEU A 150 -7.89 24.20 38.90
C LEU A 150 -8.94 24.94 39.74
N PRO A 151 -8.70 26.19 40.16
CA PRO A 151 -9.58 26.89 41.11
C PRO A 151 -10.88 27.44 40.50
N GLY A 152 -11.09 27.32 39.18
CA GLY A 152 -12.19 28.00 38.50
C GLY A 152 -13.56 27.34 38.70
N LYS A 153 -14.61 28.16 38.76
CA LYS A 153 -16.01 27.69 38.83
C LYS A 153 -16.44 26.86 37.61
N HIS A 154 -15.79 27.03 36.46
CA HIS A 154 -16.02 26.26 35.24
C HIS A 154 -15.10 25.04 35.09
N ASP A 155 -14.23 24.82 36.08
CA ASP A 155 -13.23 23.76 36.05
C ASP A 155 -13.75 22.48 36.73
N PHE A 156 -14.96 22.07 36.35
CA PHE A 156 -15.58 20.82 36.80
C PHE A 156 -15.94 19.95 35.60
N ILE A 157 -15.96 18.64 35.81
CA ILE A 157 -16.39 17.61 34.85
C ILE A 157 -17.39 16.70 35.55
N THR A 158 -18.47 16.38 34.85
CA THR A 158 -19.44 15.36 35.28
C THR A 158 -19.00 13.99 34.76
N ILE A 159 -18.71 13.07 35.67
CA ILE A 159 -18.32 11.68 35.36
C ILE A 159 -19.46 10.77 35.81
N LYS A 160 -19.85 9.83 34.94
CA LYS A 160 -20.84 8.80 35.27
C LYS A 160 -20.12 7.59 35.87
N ASP A 161 -20.54 7.17 37.06
CA ASP A 161 -20.08 5.94 37.68
C ASP A 161 -20.72 4.72 36.99
N ASN A 162 -20.11 3.56 37.21
CA ASN A 162 -20.62 2.27 36.72
C ASN A 162 -22.04 1.94 37.23
N HIS A 163 -22.46 2.57 38.34
CA HIS A 163 -23.80 2.42 38.93
C HIS A 163 -24.83 3.43 38.39
N GLY A 164 -24.48 4.21 37.35
CA GLY A 164 -25.38 5.17 36.69
C GLY A 164 -25.53 6.51 37.41
N THR A 165 -24.91 6.69 38.57
CA THR A 165 -24.87 7.97 39.28
C THR A 165 -23.85 8.91 38.65
N SER A 166 -24.19 10.19 38.55
CA SER A 166 -23.30 11.22 38.00
C SER A 166 -22.64 12.00 39.14
N LYS A 167 -21.30 12.07 39.15
CA LYS A 167 -20.52 12.83 40.12
C LYS A 167 -19.83 14.01 39.44
N ILE A 168 -19.85 15.17 40.09
CA ILE A 168 -19.15 16.37 39.64
C ILE A 168 -17.78 16.38 40.30
N ILE A 169 -16.71 16.33 39.50
CA ILE A 169 -15.33 16.29 39.96
C ILE A 169 -14.56 17.49 39.38
N GLN A 170 -13.72 18.11 40.20
CA GLN A 170 -12.89 19.23 39.80
C GLN A 170 -11.77 18.77 38.84
N LYS A 171 -11.51 19.57 37.81
CA LYS A 171 -10.42 19.35 36.86
C LYS A 171 -9.09 19.56 37.55
N ARG A 172 -8.14 18.70 37.22
CA ARG A 172 -6.75 18.78 37.67
C ARG A 172 -5.84 18.87 36.46
N ILE A 173 -4.69 19.50 36.62
CA ILE A 173 -3.69 19.58 35.56
C ILE A 173 -2.39 18.95 36.03
N LEU A 174 -1.91 18.00 35.23
CA LEU A 174 -0.66 17.31 35.47
C LEU A 174 0.51 18.28 35.39
N LEU A 175 1.37 18.28 36.43
CA LEU A 175 2.54 19.15 36.52
C LEU A 175 3.69 18.64 35.64
N PHE A 176 3.83 17.31 35.55
CA PHE A 176 4.86 16.63 34.78
C PHE A 176 4.35 16.18 33.41
N THR A 177 5.27 15.87 32.50
CA THR A 177 4.89 15.12 31.29
C THR A 177 4.51 13.68 31.66
N LEU A 178 3.72 13.00 30.82
CA LEU A 178 3.32 11.61 31.09
C LEU A 178 4.51 10.67 31.28
N ARG A 179 5.60 10.92 30.56
CA ARG A 179 6.83 10.12 30.64
C ARG A 179 7.54 10.32 31.98
N GLU A 180 7.65 11.57 32.43
CA GLU A 180 8.25 11.89 33.73
C GLU A 180 7.39 11.37 34.89
N ALA A 181 6.07 11.54 34.81
CA ALA A 181 5.14 11.02 35.81
C ALA A 181 5.20 9.49 35.92
N HIS A 182 5.32 8.80 34.78
CA HIS A 182 5.50 7.35 34.75
C HIS A 182 6.83 6.93 35.39
N GLN A 183 7.93 7.60 35.07
CA GLN A 183 9.23 7.30 35.66
C GLN A 183 9.26 7.60 37.17
N LEU A 184 8.64 8.69 37.61
CA LEU A 184 8.47 9.01 39.04
C LEU A 184 7.68 7.91 39.76
N PHE A 185 6.58 7.47 39.17
CA PHE A 185 5.76 6.40 39.73
C PHE A 185 6.55 5.08 39.88
N LEU A 186 7.34 4.72 38.86
CA LEU A 186 8.18 3.52 38.92
C LEU A 186 9.27 3.64 40.00
N ASN A 187 9.86 4.83 40.15
CA ASN A 187 10.88 5.09 41.15
C ASN A 187 10.31 5.12 42.59
N GLU A 188 9.10 5.62 42.81
CA GLU A 188 8.48 5.68 44.14
C GLU A 188 8.06 4.29 44.66
N HIS A 189 7.74 3.36 43.76
CA HIS A 189 7.22 2.04 44.10
C HIS A 189 8.17 0.89 43.75
N ASP A 190 9.43 1.20 43.38
CA ASP A 190 10.47 0.25 42.98
C ASP A 190 10.01 -0.75 41.89
N TYR A 191 9.20 -0.28 40.92
CA TYR A 191 8.72 -1.10 39.81
C TYR A 191 9.62 -0.99 38.58
N THR A 192 9.75 -2.08 37.83
CA THR A 192 10.45 -2.09 36.53
C THR A 192 9.52 -1.70 35.38
N ASP A 193 10.06 -1.10 34.32
CA ASP A 193 9.36 -0.77 33.06
C ASP A 193 8.57 -1.96 32.45
N ALA A 194 9.02 -3.19 32.72
CA ALA A 194 8.36 -4.41 32.24
C ALA A 194 7.01 -4.69 32.93
N TYR A 195 6.79 -4.14 34.13
CA TYR A 195 5.58 -4.37 34.92
C TYR A 195 4.43 -3.46 34.48
N LEU A 196 4.72 -2.17 34.26
CA LEU A 196 3.73 -1.19 33.83
C LEU A 196 4.27 -0.36 32.67
N SER A 197 3.75 -0.61 31.47
CA SER A 197 4.14 0.15 30.29
C SER A 197 3.59 1.58 30.31
N LEU A 198 4.28 2.52 29.65
CA LEU A 198 3.84 3.91 29.51
C LEU A 198 2.42 4.03 28.90
N GLY A 199 2.09 3.17 27.93
CA GLY A 199 0.77 3.15 27.30
C GLY A 199 -0.31 2.78 28.31
N SER A 200 -0.11 1.67 29.03
CA SER A 200 -1.03 1.23 30.07
C SER A 200 -1.17 2.25 31.21
N PHE A 201 -0.08 2.91 31.59
CA PHE A 201 -0.09 3.98 32.59
C PHE A 201 -0.87 5.21 32.12
N SER A 202 -0.74 5.59 30.84
CA SER A 202 -1.51 6.67 30.23
C SER A 202 -3.00 6.35 30.13
N ASP A 203 -3.35 5.10 29.86
CA ASP A 203 -4.74 4.65 29.75
C ASP A 203 -5.46 4.63 31.12
N LEU A 204 -4.72 4.40 32.20
CA LEU A 204 -5.24 4.44 33.57
C LEU A 204 -5.42 5.85 34.13
N ARG A 205 -5.03 6.89 33.38
CA ARG A 205 -5.21 8.28 33.81
C ARG A 205 -6.71 8.62 33.90
N PRO A 206 -7.18 9.13 35.03
CA PRO A 206 -8.59 9.49 35.17
C PRO A 206 -8.92 10.72 34.33
N SER A 207 -10.17 10.81 33.85
CA SER A 207 -10.60 11.83 32.89
C SER A 207 -10.59 13.27 33.43
N ASN A 208 -10.63 13.44 34.75
CA ASN A 208 -10.51 14.73 35.41
C ASN A 208 -9.08 15.28 35.42
N VAL A 209 -8.06 14.45 35.16
CA VAL A 209 -6.65 14.87 35.12
C VAL A 209 -6.25 15.15 33.68
N LEU A 210 -6.08 16.44 33.38
CA LEU A 210 -5.72 16.95 32.07
C LEU A 210 -4.20 17.09 31.93
N LEU A 211 -3.72 16.97 30.69
CA LEU A 211 -2.33 17.28 30.37
C LEU A 211 -2.06 18.77 30.48
N GLN A 212 -0.80 19.12 30.73
CA GLN A 212 -0.34 20.51 30.73
C GLN A 212 -0.68 21.27 29.44
N SER A 213 -0.80 20.57 28.29
CA SER A 213 -1.22 21.15 27.02
C SER A 213 -2.64 21.72 27.02
N HIS A 214 -3.50 21.28 27.94
CA HIS A 214 -4.86 21.80 28.10
C HIS A 214 -4.90 23.07 28.96
N MET A 215 -3.79 23.47 29.58
CA MET A 215 -3.68 24.82 30.10
C MET A 215 -3.86 25.80 28.95
N THR A 216 -4.93 26.60 28.99
CA THR A 216 -4.90 27.85 28.25
C THR A 216 -3.74 28.65 28.82
N HIS A 217 -2.71 28.90 28.01
CA HIS A 217 -1.55 29.69 28.42
C HIS A 217 -2.01 31.12 28.73
N ARG A 218 -2.59 31.35 29.91
CA ARG A 218 -2.50 32.64 30.59
C ARG A 218 -1.12 32.69 31.23
N ASN A 219 -0.09 32.66 30.38
CA ASN A 219 1.22 33.11 30.80
C ASN A 219 0.98 34.53 31.30
N CYS A 220 1.20 34.78 32.58
CA CYS A 220 1.40 36.16 33.01
C CYS A 220 2.52 36.69 32.11
N LEU A 221 2.25 37.74 31.32
CA LEU A 221 3.27 38.47 30.56
C LEU A 221 4.13 39.30 31.53
N CYS A 222 4.50 38.73 32.68
CA CYS A 222 5.41 39.36 33.59
C CYS A 222 6.82 39.16 33.05
N VAL A 223 7.54 40.26 32.90
CA VAL A 223 8.92 40.38 32.41
C VAL A 223 9.87 39.38 33.11
N TYR A 224 9.54 38.96 34.33
CA TYR A 224 10.39 38.10 35.15
C TYR A 224 10.32 36.58 34.86
N ARG A 225 9.37 36.10 34.03
CA ARG A 225 9.20 34.64 33.79
C ARG A 225 8.94 34.29 32.33
N GLU A 226 9.77 34.80 31.43
CA GLU A 226 9.82 34.27 30.07
C GLU A 226 10.47 32.87 30.07
N HIS A 227 9.64 31.82 29.95
CA HIS A 227 10.11 30.47 29.65
C HIS A 227 10.74 30.47 28.24
N ARG A 228 12.08 30.48 28.19
CA ARG A 228 12.94 30.50 26.99
C ARG A 228 12.52 29.50 25.88
N SER A 229 11.79 28.45 26.22
CA SER A 229 11.32 27.39 25.30
C SER A 229 10.18 27.82 24.36
N THR A 230 9.30 28.74 24.79
CA THR A 230 8.14 29.16 23.95
C THR A 230 8.54 30.14 22.86
N PHE A 231 9.60 30.93 23.06
CA PHE A 231 10.12 31.85 22.05
C PHE A 231 10.82 31.10 20.91
N LEU A 232 11.61 30.07 21.24
CA LEU A 232 12.38 29.28 20.28
C LEU A 232 11.49 28.47 19.31
N THR A 233 10.35 27.96 19.80
CA THR A 233 9.39 27.19 18.98
C THR A 233 8.58 28.07 18.03
N LYS A 234 8.27 29.31 18.41
CA LYS A 234 7.63 30.28 17.49
C LYS A 234 8.62 30.79 16.44
N ALA A 235 9.87 31.05 16.82
CA ALA A 235 10.91 31.49 15.90
C ALA A 235 11.27 30.44 14.84
N SER A 236 11.31 29.16 15.20
CA SER A 236 11.60 28.06 14.25
C SER A 236 10.48 27.84 13.24
N LYS A 237 9.20 27.93 13.67
CA LYS A 237 8.03 27.88 12.78
C LYS A 237 8.02 29.05 11.78
N ALA A 238 8.35 30.27 12.23
CA ALA A 238 8.45 31.44 11.37
C ALA A 238 9.53 31.27 10.29
N LYS A 239 10.73 30.78 10.65
CA LYS A 239 11.82 30.51 9.69
C LYS A 239 11.42 29.46 8.63
N ASN A 240 10.70 28.42 9.02
CA ASN A 240 10.23 27.38 8.09
C ASN A 240 9.12 27.88 7.15
N LEU A 241 8.27 28.80 7.63
CA LEU A 241 7.24 29.43 6.80
C LEU A 241 7.87 30.37 5.76
N ILE A 242 8.87 31.17 6.16
CA ILE A 242 9.63 32.05 5.26
C ILE A 242 10.40 31.23 4.21
N LYS A 243 11.00 30.10 4.59
CA LYS A 243 11.62 29.16 3.62
C LYS A 243 10.60 28.56 2.65
N LYS A 244 9.38 28.22 3.08
CA LYS A 244 8.33 27.73 2.17
C LYS A 244 7.87 28.80 1.19
N ILE A 245 7.66 30.04 1.67
CA ILE A 245 7.21 31.16 0.83
C ILE A 245 8.27 31.51 -0.23
N SER A 246 9.55 31.54 0.15
CA SER A 246 10.66 31.80 -0.80
C SER A 246 10.80 30.72 -1.87
N VAL A 247 10.60 29.45 -1.54
CA VAL A 247 10.61 28.35 -2.53
C VAL A 247 9.42 28.44 -3.49
N ILE A 248 8.24 28.85 -3.02
CA ILE A 248 7.06 29.05 -3.88
C ILE A 248 7.29 30.23 -4.83
N ALA A 249 7.80 31.36 -4.31
CA ALA A 249 8.07 32.55 -5.10
C ALA A 249 9.11 32.31 -6.22
N LEU A 250 10.16 31.53 -5.97
CA LEU A 250 11.14 31.13 -6.99
C LEU A 250 10.54 30.20 -8.06
N ARG A 251 9.58 29.35 -7.69
CA ARG A 251 8.93 28.41 -8.60
C ARG A 251 7.95 29.12 -9.54
N ASP A 252 7.27 30.15 -9.05
CA ASP A 252 6.35 30.96 -9.84
C ASP A 252 7.09 31.88 -10.82
N TYR A 253 8.26 32.42 -10.43
CA TYR A 253 9.10 33.23 -11.32
C TYR A 253 9.58 32.44 -12.56
N HIS A 254 10.01 31.18 -12.35
CA HIS A 254 10.44 30.32 -13.46
C HIS A 254 9.29 29.88 -14.38
N ARG A 255 8.05 29.83 -13.88
CA ARG A 255 6.88 29.42 -14.67
C ARG A 255 6.42 30.53 -15.62
N VAL A 256 6.58 31.79 -15.23
CA VAL A 256 6.20 32.96 -16.06
C VAL A 256 7.19 33.18 -17.21
N THR A 257 8.49 32.90 -17.02
CA THR A 257 9.52 33.08 -18.06
C THR A 257 9.50 32.06 -19.21
N LEU A 258 8.67 31.01 -19.13
CA LEU A 258 8.59 29.95 -20.16
C LEU A 258 7.37 30.06 -21.10
N MET A 259 6.52 31.09 -20.95
CA MET A 259 5.43 31.33 -21.90
C MET A 259 5.93 32.19 -23.07
N LYS A 260 6.16 31.57 -24.23
CA LYS A 260 6.47 32.27 -25.49
C LYS A 260 5.30 33.19 -25.87
N PRO A 261 5.55 34.43 -26.35
CA PRO A 261 4.50 35.30 -26.83
C PRO A 261 3.84 34.72 -28.08
N ILE A 262 2.51 34.75 -28.10
CA ILE A 262 1.68 34.35 -29.24
C ILE A 262 1.76 35.48 -30.30
N PRO A 263 2.10 35.20 -31.58
CA PRO A 263 2.15 36.24 -32.59
C PRO A 263 0.74 36.69 -32.98
N LEU A 264 0.51 38.00 -32.90
CA LEU A 264 -0.68 38.68 -33.39
C LEU A 264 -0.81 38.49 -34.91
N GLN A 265 -1.87 37.83 -35.36
CA GLN A 265 -2.21 37.76 -36.78
C GLN A 265 -2.91 39.06 -37.21
N ASN A 266 -2.27 39.78 -38.12
CA ASN A 266 -2.83 40.91 -38.85
C ASN A 266 -4.11 40.48 -39.59
N LYS A 267 -5.27 40.97 -39.15
CA LYS A 267 -6.49 40.96 -39.96
C LYS A 267 -6.39 42.07 -41.01
N LYS A 268 -6.29 41.66 -42.27
CA LYS A 268 -6.39 42.52 -43.44
C LYS A 268 -7.82 43.08 -43.54
N SER A 269 -7.88 44.35 -43.87
CA SER A 269 -9.02 45.10 -44.37
C SER A 269 -9.61 44.48 -45.65
N VAL A 270 -10.93 44.25 -45.64
CA VAL A 270 -11.86 44.46 -46.76
C VAL A 270 -13.16 44.96 -46.13
#